data_AF-A0AAV6HXY7-F1
#
_entry.id   AF-A0AAV6HXY7-F1
#
_cell.length_a   1.000
_cell.length_b   1.000
_cell.length_c   1.000
_cell.angle_alpha   90.00
_cell.angle_beta   90.00
_cell.angle_gamma   90.00
#
_symmetry.space_group_name_H-M   'P 1'
#
loop_
_entity.id
_entity.type
_entity.pdbx_description
1 polymer ?
#
loop_
_entity_poly.entity_id
_entity_poly.type
_entity_poly.pdbx_seq_one_letter_code
_entity_poly.pdbx_strand_id
1 'polypeptide(L)'
;MKLRYLFLTIMLQASCGWLYVYPQGIYEAMIYVKKKYKNPIIYITENGLGEESILKNRFTEARVDEKRTNYHIDHLRCLREAIEYVLE
;
A
#
# COMPACT_ATOMS: atom_id res chain seq x y z
N MET A 1 8.77 -14.10 -19.43
CA MET A 1 9.81 -14.26 -18.39
C MET A 1 10.49 -12.90 -18.18
N LYS A 2 9.85 -11.97 -17.45
CA LYS A 2 10.40 -10.65 -17.14
C LYS A 2 11.01 -10.71 -15.75
N LEU A 3 12.24 -10.24 -15.67
CA LEU A 3 13.13 -10.18 -14.52
C LEU A 3 12.38 -9.89 -13.20
N ARG A 4 12.59 -10.76 -12.23
CA ARG A 4 12.31 -10.53 -10.81
C ARG A 4 13.15 -9.33 -10.39
N TYR A 5 12.52 -8.17 -10.29
CA TYR A 5 13.17 -6.97 -9.78
C TYR A 5 13.69 -7.29 -8.37
N LEU A 6 15.00 -7.19 -8.24
CA LEU A 6 15.74 -7.25 -6.99
C LEU A 6 15.16 -6.18 -6.07
N PHE A 7 14.33 -6.58 -5.10
CA PHE A 7 13.73 -5.71 -4.08
C PHE A 7 14.84 -5.21 -3.14
N LEU A 8 15.57 -4.21 -3.60
CA LEU A 8 16.34 -3.32 -2.72
C LEU A 8 15.89 -1.88 -3.00
N THR A 9 14.57 -1.68 -3.05
CA THR A 9 14.01 -0.33 -3.01
C THR A 9 13.97 0.03 -1.54
N ILE A 10 14.68 1.09 -1.14
CA ILE A 10 14.57 1.71 0.18
C ILE A 10 13.07 1.86 0.47
N MET A 11 12.53 1.10 1.43
CA MET A 11 11.13 1.21 1.79
C MET A 11 10.89 2.63 2.27
N LEU A 12 9.95 3.32 1.66
CA LEU A 12 9.56 4.64 2.11
C LEU A 12 8.98 4.50 3.51
N GLN A 13 9.62 5.13 4.49
CA GLN A 13 9.12 5.18 5.86
C GLN A 13 8.17 6.38 5.99
N ALA A 14 7.03 6.16 6.64
CA ALA A 14 6.11 7.23 7.00
C ALA A 14 6.69 8.11 8.11
N SER A 15 5.96 9.17 8.48
CA SER A 15 6.33 10.02 9.61
C SER A 15 6.33 9.29 10.96
N CYS A 16 5.48 8.27 11.11
CA CYS A 16 5.53 7.40 12.27
C CYS A 16 6.60 6.32 12.07
N GLY A 17 7.48 6.16 13.08
CA GLY A 17 8.66 5.28 12.99
C GLY A 17 8.39 3.79 12.75
N TRP A 18 7.13 3.37 12.80
CA TRP A 18 6.73 1.96 12.65
C TRP A 18 6.17 1.64 11.25
N LEU A 19 5.76 2.64 10.47
CA LEU A 19 5.04 2.40 9.21
C LEU A 19 6.00 2.49 8.03
N TYR A 20 6.27 1.34 7.40
CA TYR A 20 7.02 1.22 6.16
C TYR A 20 6.08 0.90 5.01
N VAL A 21 6.22 1.61 3.89
CA VAL A 21 5.37 1.44 2.71
C VAL A 21 5.74 0.17 1.98
N TYR A 22 4.81 -0.80 1.97
CA TYR A 22 4.97 -2.08 1.30
C TYR A 22 3.65 -2.52 0.63
N PRO A 23 3.35 -2.03 -0.60
CA PRO A 23 2.09 -2.30 -1.29
C PRO A 23 1.80 -3.79 -1.47
N GLN A 24 2.83 -4.59 -1.76
CA GLN A 24 2.71 -6.04 -1.91
C GLN A 24 2.12 -6.73 -0.66
N GLY A 25 2.32 -6.16 0.53
CA GLY A 25 1.81 -6.72 1.78
C GLY A 25 0.28 -6.78 1.83
N ILE A 26 -0.43 -5.81 1.23
CA ILE A 26 -1.90 -5.87 1.20
C ILE A 26 -2.41 -6.98 0.28
N TYR A 27 -1.73 -7.21 -0.86
CA TYR A 27 -2.03 -8.35 -1.73
C TYR A 27 -1.86 -9.66 -0.97
N GLU A 28 -0.70 -9.85 -0.34
CA GLU A 28 -0.39 -11.07 0.42
C GLU A 28 -1.38 -11.31 1.56
N ALA A 29 -1.76 -10.26 2.29
CA ALA A 29 -2.79 -10.33 3.32
C ALA A 29 -4.14 -10.79 2.76
N MET A 30 -4.58 -10.24 1.62
CA MET A 30 -5.84 -10.65 0.99
C MET A 30 -5.81 -12.11 0.54
N ILE A 31 -4.71 -12.56 -0.09
CA ILE A 31 -4.55 -13.97 -0.50
C ILE A 31 -4.56 -14.88 0.73
N TYR A 32 -3.87 -14.50 1.81
CA TYR A 32 -3.86 -15.25 3.06
C TYR A 32 -5.27 -15.38 3.64
N VAL A 33 -6.01 -14.28 3.77
CA VAL A 33 -7.38 -14.29 4.31
C VAL A 33 -8.28 -15.17 3.46
N LYS A 34 -8.21 -15.02 2.13
CA LYS A 34 -8.98 -15.80 1.16
C LYS A 34 -8.73 -17.30 1.30
N LYS A 35 -7.47 -17.74 1.42
CA LYS A 35 -7.09 -19.15 1.60
C LYS A 35 -7.44 -19.68 3.00
N LYS A 36 -7.13 -18.92 4.05
CA LYS A 36 -7.26 -19.36 5.44
C LYS A 36 -8.72 -19.40 5.90
N TYR A 37 -9.54 -18.44 5.46
CA TYR A 37 -10.90 -18.23 5.95
C TYR A 37 -11.99 -18.48 4.89
N LYS A 38 -11.67 -19.26 3.85
CA LYS A 38 -12.61 -19.69 2.80
C LYS A 38 -13.27 -18.53 2.04
N ASN A 39 -12.46 -17.54 1.66
CA ASN A 39 -12.87 -16.41 0.83
C ASN A 39 -14.14 -15.67 1.34
N PRO A 40 -14.09 -15.08 2.55
CA PRO A 40 -15.21 -14.29 3.04
C PRO A 40 -15.36 -12.99 2.24
N ILE A 41 -16.47 -12.28 2.42
CA ILE A 41 -16.59 -10.88 1.97
C ILE A 41 -15.64 -10.03 2.83
N ILE A 42 -14.79 -9.24 2.19
CA ILE A 42 -13.78 -8.41 2.86
C ILE A 42 -14.07 -6.94 2.55
N TYR A 43 -13.99 -6.11 3.58
CA TYR A 43 -13.99 -4.65 3.47
C TYR A 43 -12.65 -4.13 4.00
N ILE A 44 -11.95 -3.33 3.19
CA ILE A 44 -10.79 -2.58 3.67
C ILE A 44 -11.32 -1.34 4.37
N THR A 45 -11.37 -1.37 5.71
CA THR A 45 -11.90 -0.26 6.51
C THR A 45 -10.87 0.87 6.66
N GLU A 46 -9.57 0.55 6.61
CA GLU A 46 -8.49 1.53 6.74
C GLU A 46 -7.30 1.16 5.86
N ASN A 47 -6.74 2.15 5.16
CA ASN A 47 -5.47 2.08 4.45
C ASN A 47 -4.99 3.52 4.20
N GLY A 48 -3.76 3.86 4.59
CA GLY A 48 -3.28 5.24 4.44
C GLY A 48 -1.82 5.46 4.84
N LEU A 49 -1.34 6.66 4.51
CA LEU A 49 0.02 7.12 4.82
C LEU A 49 -0.04 8.49 5.52
N GLY A 50 0.53 8.53 6.74
CA GLY A 50 0.79 9.77 7.46
C GLY A 50 2.09 10.42 6.97
N GLU A 51 2.03 11.71 6.65
CA GLU A 51 3.21 12.51 6.33
C GLU A 51 3.58 13.40 7.53
N GLU A 52 4.83 13.85 7.57
CA GLU A 52 5.26 14.80 8.60
C GLU A 52 4.60 16.15 8.37
N SER A 53 3.97 16.69 9.41
CA SER A 53 3.54 18.08 9.44
C SER A 53 4.78 18.97 9.56
N ILE A 54 5.40 19.30 8.42
CA ILE A 54 6.39 20.36 8.40
C ILE A 54 5.61 21.68 8.55
N LEU A 55 5.56 22.22 9.77
CA LEU A 55 4.93 23.52 10.11
C LEU A 55 5.46 24.72 9.27
N LYS A 56 6.45 24.48 8.40
CA LYS A 56 7.08 25.45 7.50
C LYS A 56 6.52 25.44 6.08
N ASN A 57 5.71 24.44 5.69
CA ASN A 57 5.21 24.34 4.33
C ASN A 57 4.08 25.34 4.10
N ARG A 58 4.14 26.09 3.00
CA ARG A 58 3.01 26.93 2.59
C ARG A 58 1.84 26.02 2.21
N PHE A 59 0.60 26.48 2.44
CA PHE A 59 -0.61 25.71 2.10
C PHE A 59 -0.59 25.13 0.67
N THR A 60 -0.04 25.89 -0.29
CA THR A 60 0.11 25.48 -1.69
C THR A 60 1.04 24.29 -1.87
N GLU A 61 2.08 24.17 -1.05
CA GLU A 61 3.05 23.07 -1.07
C GLU A 61 2.49 21.86 -0.32
N ALA A 62 1.86 22.08 0.84
CA ALA A 62 1.25 21.02 1.64
C ALA A 62 0.13 20.26 0.91
N ARG A 63 -0.51 20.87 -0.09
CA ARG A 63 -1.52 20.21 -0.93
C ARG A 63 -0.91 19.21 -1.93
N VAL A 64 0.37 19.38 -2.31
CA VAL A 64 1.03 18.55 -3.32
C VAL A 64 1.57 17.28 -2.63
N ASP A 65 0.65 16.38 -2.33
CA ASP A 65 0.90 15.16 -1.55
C ASP A 65 1.10 13.96 -2.50
N GLU A 66 2.24 13.97 -3.19
CA GLU A 66 2.58 12.91 -4.16
C GLU A 66 2.82 11.56 -3.47
N LYS A 67 3.34 11.53 -2.23
CA LYS A 67 3.63 10.24 -1.59
C LYS A 67 2.34 9.56 -1.14
N ARG A 68 1.35 10.28 -0.57
CA ARG A 68 0.03 9.67 -0.28
C ARG A 68 -0.68 9.27 -1.58
N THR A 69 -0.57 10.07 -2.64
CA THR A 69 -1.14 9.74 -3.95
C THR A 69 -0.55 8.43 -4.49
N ASN A 70 0.78 8.31 -4.53
CA ASN A 70 1.47 7.11 -4.99
C ASN A 70 1.20 5.90 -4.08
N TYR A 71 1.17 6.11 -2.76
CA TYR A 71 0.80 5.08 -1.79
C TYR A 71 -0.56 4.46 -2.15
N HIS A 72 -1.60 5.27 -2.36
CA HIS A 72 -2.92 4.74 -2.71
C HIS A 72 -2.93 4.08 -4.09
N ILE A 73 -2.27 4.66 -5.10
CA ILE A 73 -2.19 4.05 -6.44
C ILE A 73 -1.60 2.64 -6.36
N ASP A 74 -0.48 2.48 -5.65
CA ASP A 74 0.21 1.19 -5.58
C ASP A 74 -0.57 0.16 -4.76
N HIS A 75 -1.14 0.55 -3.61
CA HIS A 75 -1.95 -0.37 -2.79
C HIS A 75 -3.27 -0.76 -3.49
N LEU A 76 -3.91 0.16 -4.21
CA LEU A 76 -5.12 -0.14 -4.98
C LEU A 76 -4.82 -1.06 -6.17
N ARG A 77 -3.64 -0.94 -6.80
CA ARG A 77 -3.19 -1.90 -7.82
C ARG A 77 -3.02 -3.30 -7.25
N CYS A 78 -2.35 -3.42 -6.11
CA CYS A 78 -2.19 -4.70 -5.40
C CYS A 78 -3.56 -5.29 -4.95
N LEU A 79 -4.50 -4.45 -4.50
CA LEU A 79 -5.86 -4.90 -4.20
C LEU A 79 -6.60 -5.42 -5.44
N ARG A 80 -6.48 -4.74 -6.58
CA ARG A 80 -7.07 -5.22 -7.84
C ARG A 80 -6.48 -6.58 -8.24
N GLU A 81 -5.17 -6.75 -8.13
CA GLU A 81 -4.51 -8.04 -8.39
C GLU A 81 -5.04 -9.13 -7.45
N ALA A 82 -5.30 -8.82 -6.18
CA ALA A 82 -5.88 -9.77 -5.24
C ALA A 82 -7.35 -10.13 -5.55
N ILE A 83 -8.12 -9.20 -6.12
CA ILE A 83 -9.50 -9.44 -6.58
C ILE A 83 -9.49 -10.37 -7.79
N GLU A 84 -8.59 -10.12 -8.75
CA GLU A 84 -8.45 -10.91 -9.98
C GLU A 84 -7.84 -12.31 -9.72
N TYR A 85 -7.22 -12.52 -8.56
CA TYR A 85 -6.65 -13.82 -8.19
C TYR A 85 -7.72 -14.91 -8.03
N VAL A 86 -7.62 -15.95 -8.85
CA VAL A 86 -8.45 -17.16 -8.79
C VAL A 86 -7.75 -18.21 -7.93
N LEU A 87 -8.49 -18.82 -6.99
CA LEU A 87 -7.99 -19.96 -6.22
C LEU A 87 -8.00 -21.19 -7.15
N GLU A 88 -6.86 -21.86 -7.26
CA GLU A 88 -6.77 -23.21 -7.83
C GLU A 88 -7.44 -24.26 -6.93
#